data_AF-A0A956XRC3-F1
#
_entry.id   AF-A0A956XRC3-F1
#
_cell.length_a   1.000
_cell.length_b   1.000
_cell.length_c   1.000
_cell.angle_alpha   90.00
_cell.angle_beta   90.00
_cell.angle_gamma   90.00
#
_symmetry.space_group_name_H-M   'P 1'
#
loop_
_entity.id
_entity.type
_entity.pdbx_description
1 polymer ?
#
loop_
_entity_poly.entity_id
_entity_poly.type
_entity_poly.pdbx_seq_one_letter_code
_entity_poly.pdbx_strand_id
1 'polypeptide(L)'
;MGDWTSIQIDGQDIWHIKNKIFTFAIMLFDESDLCSEVTYNGSKPEDINFDNYDDSVQSLKDLEDTKEIHYWFESSVRKVRQILTNRGIDDKFCHQVFELLKAPHIFLHDAKEDEDNELTNIITYGVYKTLMQHHRNSNLLWQGDLQRYLPFEFAIFSDDDEDFWTDDIHEFVDAWRLMKLRLEIDLAPNNAQVKLPLFTDSKGVFNYQDFIDKIGRKFELDYLMYGFVLRDDPMLANRLVEKVSKLSEDTFIKKVLVPLLKKMGFMDVQAVNTHGQGEFGKDILPFKQITEFDTIRYLAVQAKAVKIHGKASSHTGNAAELLNQAVNAFDDSFIDTADNKRKYIDEFIIAASRDITAEARKSIENKLERNQKITFLDLNKVIELIKKYNLVEYVLFAVMES
;
A
#
# COMPACT_ATOMS: atom_id res chain seq x y z
N MET A 1 25.52 10.44 20.75
CA MET A 1 24.18 10.93 20.24
C MET A 1 24.31 11.52 18.84
N GLY A 2 24.91 10.68 17.99
CA GLY A 2 25.46 10.82 16.61
C GLY A 2 24.32 10.94 15.58
N ASP A 3 23.90 12.16 15.11
CA ASP A 3 23.46 12.76 13.84
C ASP A 3 23.27 11.69 12.75
N TRP A 4 22.11 10.89 12.77
CA TRP A 4 21.56 9.88 11.84
C TRP A 4 21.43 10.47 10.43
N THR A 5 22.47 10.56 9.64
CA THR A 5 22.48 10.73 8.16
C THR A 5 21.60 9.66 7.49
N SER A 6 20.25 9.78 7.22
CA SER A 6 19.34 9.28 6.17
C SER A 6 20.07 8.35 5.19
N ILE A 7 20.00 7.03 5.40
CA ILE A 7 20.59 6.05 4.45
C ILE A 7 19.74 6.04 3.16
N GLN A 8 20.38 6.52 2.03
CA GLN A 8 19.84 6.74 0.67
C GLN A 8 20.25 5.58 -0.25
N ILE A 9 19.38 4.81 -0.71
CA ILE A 9 19.68 3.96 -1.89
C ILE A 9 19.18 4.68 -3.15
N ASP A 10 20.08 5.24 -3.87
CA ASP A 10 19.77 6.09 -5.04
C ASP A 10 19.13 7.42 -4.61
N GLY A 11 19.33 7.91 -3.31
CA GLY A 11 18.84 9.27 -2.97
C GLY A 11 17.54 9.20 -2.16
N GLN A 12 17.05 8.04 -1.52
CA GLN A 12 15.79 8.16 -0.76
C GLN A 12 15.90 7.42 0.57
N ASP A 13 15.05 7.94 1.73
CA ASP A 13 15.13 7.58 3.17
C ASP A 13 14.16 6.43 3.48
N ILE A 14 14.51 5.31 4.17
CA ILE A 14 13.97 3.94 4.35
C ILE A 14 13.38 3.84 5.76
N TRP A 15 12.74 4.75 6.57
CA TRP A 15 12.43 4.59 8.01
C TRP A 15 10.93 4.41 8.20
N HIS A 16 10.18 3.41 7.57
CA HIS A 16 8.94 3.10 8.34
C HIS A 16 8.42 1.73 7.95
N ILE A 17 9.02 0.64 8.53
CA ILE A 17 8.29 -0.59 8.09
C ILE A 17 8.25 -1.55 9.27
N LYS A 18 7.18 -1.49 10.14
CA LYS A 18 6.89 -2.49 11.20
C LYS A 18 5.83 -3.48 10.70
N ASN A 19 6.12 -4.81 10.76
CA ASN A 19 5.69 -6.19 11.10
C ASN A 19 4.78 -6.75 10.00
N LYS A 20 5.11 -8.07 9.41
CA LYS A 20 4.27 -9.29 9.35
C LYS A 20 4.63 -10.10 8.10
N ILE A 21 5.13 -11.31 8.22
CA ILE A 21 5.69 -12.57 7.75
C ILE A 21 4.56 -13.47 7.25
N PHE A 22 3.31 -12.88 6.78
CA PHE A 22 2.30 -13.76 6.18
C PHE A 22 1.84 -13.17 4.85
N THR A 23 2.62 -12.18 4.23
CA THR A 23 2.31 -11.14 3.22
C THR A 23 3.17 -11.39 1.98
N PHE A 24 3.89 -12.74 1.80
CA PHE A 24 4.97 -12.91 0.79
C PHE A 24 4.57 -14.03 -0.18
N ALA A 25 3.54 -14.82 0.01
CA ALA A 25 3.20 -16.03 -0.75
C ALA A 25 2.22 -15.71 -1.87
N ILE A 26 1.72 -14.37 -2.02
CA ILE A 26 0.67 -14.11 -3.03
C ILE A 26 1.24 -13.16 -4.09
N MET A 27 2.54 -12.61 -3.97
CA MET A 27 3.29 -11.75 -4.92
C MET A 27 3.94 -12.61 -6.01
N LEU A 28 3.98 -13.86 -5.96
CA LEU A 28 4.70 -14.77 -6.87
C LEU A 28 3.71 -15.67 -7.61
N PHE A 29 2.36 -15.45 -7.27
CA PHE A 29 1.51 -16.56 -7.73
C PHE A 29 0.18 -15.98 -8.25
N ASP A 30 -0.28 -16.33 -9.51
CA ASP A 30 -1.61 -16.01 -10.08
C ASP A 30 -2.70 -16.90 -9.49
N GLU A 31 -4.02 -16.24 -9.61
CA GLU A 31 -5.17 -17.03 -9.10
C GLU A 31 -5.15 -18.47 -9.63
N SER A 32 -4.61 -18.52 -10.81
CA SER A 32 -4.55 -19.88 -11.38
C SER A 32 -3.52 -20.74 -10.65
N ASP A 33 -2.81 -20.19 -9.80
CA ASP A 33 -1.76 -20.94 -9.08
C ASP A 33 -2.25 -21.41 -7.69
N LEU A 34 -3.55 -21.12 -7.46
CA LEU A 34 -4.10 -21.49 -6.14
C LEU A 34 -4.53 -22.96 -6.16
N CYS A 35 -3.91 -23.64 -5.23
CA CYS A 35 -4.25 -25.08 -5.11
C CYS A 35 -4.89 -25.37 -3.75
N SER A 36 -5.67 -26.47 -3.74
CA SER A 36 -6.21 -26.89 -2.42
C SER A 36 -6.14 -28.40 -2.27
N GLU A 37 -5.82 -28.73 -1.02
CA GLU A 37 -5.83 -30.18 -0.72
C GLU A 37 -6.59 -30.41 0.60
N VAL A 38 -7.43 -31.57 0.59
CA VAL A 38 -8.19 -31.87 1.82
C VAL A 38 -7.47 -33.00 2.58
N THR A 39 -7.05 -32.54 3.84
CA THR A 39 -6.44 -33.65 4.61
C THR A 39 -7.34 -33.96 5.82
N TYR A 40 -7.36 -35.35 6.26
CA TYR A 40 -8.20 -35.77 7.42
C TYR A 40 -7.30 -36.05 8.61
N ASN A 41 -7.54 -35.16 9.71
CA ASN A 41 -6.76 -35.46 10.94
C ASN A 41 -7.23 -36.77 11.59
N GLY A 42 -6.48 -37.95 11.34
CA GLY A 42 -6.77 -39.31 11.86
C GLY A 42 -7.04 -40.29 10.71
N SER A 43 -7.12 -41.74 11.09
CA SER A 43 -7.19 -42.97 10.25
C SER A 43 -7.94 -42.70 8.94
N LYS A 44 -7.25 -42.86 7.79
CA LYS A 44 -7.75 -42.86 6.41
C LYS A 44 -9.11 -43.60 6.31
N PRO A 45 -10.09 -42.95 5.67
CA PRO A 45 -11.42 -43.55 5.48
C PRO A 45 -11.35 -45.06 5.27
N GLU A 46 -10.18 -45.48 4.89
CA GLU A 46 -10.02 -46.92 4.63
C GLU A 46 -9.73 -47.71 5.91
N ASP A 47 -9.53 -46.99 6.98
CA ASP A 47 -9.15 -47.61 8.27
C ASP A 47 -10.38 -47.67 9.18
N ILE A 48 -11.68 -47.33 8.63
CA ILE A 48 -12.88 -47.30 9.49
C ILE A 48 -13.72 -48.54 9.14
N ASN A 49 -13.68 -49.62 10.06
CA ASN A 49 -14.49 -50.86 9.94
C ASN A 49 -15.98 -50.57 10.12
N PHE A 50 -16.83 -50.79 8.99
CA PHE A 50 -18.25 -50.40 8.93
C PHE A 50 -19.12 -51.57 9.41
N ASP A 51 -18.78 -52.25 10.49
CA ASP A 51 -19.57 -53.46 10.81
C ASP A 51 -20.79 -53.06 11.65
N ASN A 52 -21.09 -51.72 11.95
CA ASN A 52 -22.33 -51.33 12.67
C ASN A 52 -22.81 -49.95 12.17
N TYR A 53 -24.00 -49.87 11.52
CA TYR A 53 -24.66 -48.75 10.82
C TYR A 53 -24.76 -47.51 11.72
N ASP A 54 -24.83 -47.62 13.10
CA ASP A 54 -24.93 -46.45 14.03
C ASP A 54 -23.55 -45.93 14.41
N ASP A 55 -22.47 -46.71 14.30
CA ASP A 55 -21.05 -46.34 14.53
C ASP A 55 -20.43 -45.74 13.26
N SER A 56 -21.11 -46.00 12.06
CA SER A 56 -20.63 -45.49 10.75
C SER A 56 -21.15 -44.07 10.49
N VAL A 57 -22.30 -43.73 11.10
CA VAL A 57 -22.88 -42.38 10.89
C VAL A 57 -22.22 -41.39 11.87
N GLN A 58 -21.88 -41.83 13.12
CA GLN A 58 -21.14 -41.00 14.09
C GLN A 58 -19.66 -40.87 13.71
N SER A 59 -18.99 -41.88 13.13
CA SER A 59 -17.61 -41.85 12.62
C SER A 59 -17.49 -40.99 11.35
N LEU A 60 -18.58 -40.90 10.55
CA LEU A 60 -18.60 -40.02 9.35
C LEU A 60 -18.83 -38.56 9.77
N LYS A 61 -19.64 -38.35 10.83
CA LYS A 61 -19.85 -36.99 11.39
C LYS A 61 -18.59 -36.51 12.14
N ASP A 62 -17.83 -37.41 12.74
CA ASP A 62 -16.56 -37.09 13.43
C ASP A 62 -15.44 -36.86 12.40
N LEU A 63 -15.53 -37.53 11.19
CA LEU A 63 -14.56 -37.33 10.09
C LEU A 63 -14.85 -36.00 9.37
N GLU A 64 -16.16 -35.61 9.33
CA GLU A 64 -16.53 -34.31 8.72
C GLU A 64 -16.09 -33.13 9.61
N ASP A 65 -15.84 -33.47 10.93
CA ASP A 65 -15.43 -32.43 11.91
C ASP A 65 -13.91 -32.33 11.99
N THR A 66 -13.13 -33.17 11.09
CA THR A 66 -11.65 -33.13 11.18
C THR A 66 -11.08 -32.75 9.80
N LYS A 67 -11.94 -32.21 8.86
CA LYS A 67 -11.43 -31.89 7.51
C LYS A 67 -10.68 -30.56 7.54
N GLU A 68 -9.33 -30.78 7.32
CA GLU A 68 -8.60 -29.50 7.13
C GLU A 68 -8.29 -29.26 5.65
N ILE A 69 -8.87 -28.20 5.17
CA ILE A 69 -8.51 -27.85 3.77
C ILE A 69 -7.31 -26.90 3.79
N HIS A 70 -6.27 -27.39 3.10
CA HIS A 70 -5.07 -26.53 3.01
C HIS A 70 -5.04 -25.81 1.66
N TYR A 71 -4.86 -24.55 1.83
CA TYR A 71 -4.70 -23.78 0.57
C TYR A 71 -3.25 -23.31 0.45
N TRP A 72 -2.74 -23.54 -0.85
CA TRP A 72 -1.40 -22.95 -1.08
C TRP A 72 -1.29 -22.46 -2.53
N PHE A 73 -0.31 -21.60 -2.70
CA PHE A 73 0.03 -21.23 -4.08
C PHE A 73 1.22 -22.06 -4.57
N GLU A 74 0.99 -22.49 -5.82
CA GLU A 74 2.09 -23.29 -6.39
C GLU A 74 2.47 -22.73 -7.76
N SER A 75 3.83 -22.47 -7.92
CA SER A 75 4.33 -21.97 -9.22
C SER A 75 5.70 -22.58 -9.50
N SER A 76 6.06 -22.46 -10.89
CA SER A 76 7.42 -22.95 -11.21
C SER A 76 8.50 -21.95 -10.78
N VAL A 77 9.63 -22.47 -10.43
CA VAL A 77 10.77 -21.61 -10.02
C VAL A 77 11.12 -20.66 -11.17
N ARG A 78 11.04 -21.15 -12.35
CA ARG A 78 11.34 -20.29 -13.51
C ARG A 78 10.42 -19.07 -13.54
N LYS A 79 9.20 -19.35 -13.40
CA LYS A 79 8.22 -18.24 -13.41
C LYS A 79 8.46 -17.28 -12.23
N VAL A 80 8.65 -17.79 -11.10
CA VAL A 80 8.88 -16.92 -9.92
C VAL A 80 10.17 -16.11 -10.11
N ARG A 81 11.17 -16.73 -10.63
CA ARG A 81 12.43 -16.01 -10.88
C ARG A 81 12.19 -14.85 -11.86
N GLN A 82 11.49 -15.12 -12.90
CA GLN A 82 11.21 -14.05 -13.88
C GLN A 82 10.43 -12.90 -13.22
N ILE A 83 9.51 -13.20 -12.40
CA ILE A 83 8.72 -12.17 -11.72
C ILE A 83 9.63 -11.31 -10.83
N LEU A 84 10.47 -11.99 -10.10
CA LEU A 84 11.35 -11.23 -9.20
C LEU A 84 12.30 -10.33 -9.99
N THR A 85 12.76 -10.85 -11.06
CA THR A 85 13.67 -10.04 -11.89
C THR A 85 12.92 -8.83 -12.47
N ASN A 86 11.75 -9.06 -12.98
CA ASN A 86 10.99 -7.95 -13.58
C ASN A 86 10.65 -6.87 -12.54
N ARG A 87 10.82 -7.29 -11.37
CA ARG A 87 10.48 -6.31 -10.32
C ARG A 87 11.74 -5.69 -9.72
N GLY A 88 12.81 -6.07 -10.30
CA GLY A 88 14.06 -5.40 -9.90
C GLY A 88 14.71 -6.09 -8.69
N ILE A 89 14.11 -7.22 -8.27
CA ILE A 89 14.76 -7.98 -7.17
C ILE A 89 15.77 -8.96 -7.77
N ASP A 90 16.83 -8.41 -8.22
CA ASP A 90 17.88 -9.18 -8.90
C ASP A 90 19.16 -9.23 -8.04
N ASP A 91 20.19 -9.78 -8.49
CA ASP A 91 21.41 -10.01 -7.71
C ASP A 91 21.98 -8.68 -7.15
N LYS A 92 21.87 -7.73 -8.01
CA LYS A 92 22.36 -6.42 -7.53
C LYS A 92 21.58 -5.94 -6.30
N PHE A 93 20.23 -5.98 -6.38
CA PHE A 93 19.39 -5.66 -5.20
C PHE A 93 19.83 -6.45 -3.97
N CYS A 94 20.02 -7.74 -4.10
CA CYS A 94 20.40 -8.60 -2.95
C CYS A 94 21.75 -8.16 -2.36
N HIS A 95 22.62 -7.82 -3.22
CA HIS A 95 23.94 -7.36 -2.74
C HIS A 95 23.81 -6.07 -1.90
N GLN A 96 23.05 -5.22 -2.37
CA GLN A 96 22.90 -3.93 -1.66
C GLN A 96 22.23 -4.14 -0.29
N VAL A 97 21.18 -4.95 -0.37
CA VAL A 97 20.48 -5.21 0.91
C VAL A 97 21.44 -5.91 1.89
N PHE A 98 22.19 -6.85 1.40
CA PHE A 98 23.19 -7.53 2.26
C PHE A 98 24.15 -6.53 2.89
N GLU A 99 24.65 -5.67 2.11
CA GLU A 99 25.66 -4.72 2.66
C GLU A 99 25.02 -3.78 3.67
N LEU A 100 23.83 -3.53 3.34
CA LEU A 100 23.14 -2.60 4.25
C LEU A 100 22.86 -3.26 5.61
N LEU A 101 22.55 -4.53 5.55
CA LEU A 101 22.02 -5.12 6.79
C LEU A 101 23.12 -5.89 7.52
N LYS A 102 24.27 -6.07 6.84
CA LYS A 102 25.35 -6.86 7.47
C LYS A 102 25.98 -6.05 8.62
N ALA A 103 26.09 -6.76 9.81
CA ALA A 103 26.70 -6.08 10.98
C ALA A 103 28.21 -5.92 10.78
N PRO A 104 28.69 -4.84 11.23
CA PRO A 104 30.14 -4.63 11.05
C PRO A 104 30.96 -5.60 11.92
N HIS A 105 30.26 -6.05 13.09
CA HIS A 105 30.98 -6.98 13.97
C HIS A 105 30.08 -8.17 14.33
N ILE A 106 30.75 -9.34 14.54
CA ILE A 106 29.96 -10.52 14.99
C ILE A 106 30.52 -11.02 16.32
N PHE A 107 29.62 -11.58 17.12
CA PHE A 107 30.07 -12.06 18.45
C PHE A 107 30.14 -13.58 18.43
N LEU A 108 31.38 -14.04 18.78
CA LEU A 108 31.54 -15.50 18.87
C LEU A 108 31.78 -15.93 20.33
N HIS A 109 30.83 -16.87 20.65
CA HIS A 109 31.02 -17.36 22.03
C HIS A 109 32.09 -18.46 22.07
N ASP A 110 33.15 -18.18 22.82
CA ASP A 110 34.20 -19.19 23.08
C ASP A 110 33.84 -20.06 24.30
N ALA A 111 33.48 -21.29 23.98
CA ALA A 111 32.94 -22.18 25.04
C ALA A 111 34.02 -22.53 26.07
N LYS A 112 35.26 -22.49 25.59
CA LYS A 112 36.37 -22.89 26.49
C LYS A 112 36.68 -21.78 27.51
N GLU A 113 36.48 -20.62 27.10
CA GLU A 113 36.87 -19.50 27.99
C GLU A 113 35.61 -18.80 28.52
N ASP A 114 34.42 -19.42 28.14
CA ASP A 114 33.11 -18.84 28.52
C ASP A 114 33.10 -17.32 28.33
N GLU A 115 33.64 -16.82 27.19
CA GLU A 115 33.65 -15.37 26.90
C GLU A 115 33.17 -15.14 25.47
N ASP A 116 32.48 -13.92 25.30
CA ASP A 116 32.07 -13.50 23.94
C ASP A 116 33.13 -12.58 23.32
N ASN A 117 33.66 -13.09 22.15
CA ASN A 117 34.65 -12.23 21.49
C ASN A 117 34.02 -11.53 20.29
N GLU A 118 34.23 -10.19 20.29
CA GLU A 118 33.74 -9.41 19.13
C GLU A 118 34.75 -9.44 17.99
N LEU A 119 34.33 -9.88 16.85
CA LEU A 119 35.23 -9.92 15.68
C LEU A 119 34.64 -9.07 14.55
N THR A 120 35.64 -8.57 13.73
CA THR A 120 35.17 -7.86 12.52
C THR A 120 34.51 -8.84 11.55
N ASN A 121 33.30 -8.34 11.09
CA ASN A 121 32.58 -9.20 10.15
C ASN A 121 33.23 -9.12 8.75
N ILE A 122 33.91 -10.20 8.29
CA ILE A 122 34.67 -10.12 7.01
C ILE A 122 33.89 -10.87 5.93
N ILE A 123 32.66 -11.18 6.28
CA ILE A 123 31.89 -12.00 5.31
C ILE A 123 31.37 -11.07 4.20
N THR A 124 31.81 -11.48 2.96
CA THR A 124 31.31 -10.72 1.79
C THR A 124 30.02 -11.34 1.24
N TYR A 125 29.32 -10.51 0.41
CA TYR A 125 28.07 -11.05 -0.20
C TYR A 125 28.38 -12.33 -0.98
N GLY A 126 29.46 -12.41 -1.69
CA GLY A 126 29.83 -13.62 -2.44
C GLY A 126 29.96 -14.85 -1.54
N VAL A 127 30.68 -14.60 -0.45
CA VAL A 127 30.86 -15.72 0.50
C VAL A 127 29.51 -16.14 1.10
N TYR A 128 28.69 -15.13 1.42
CA TYR A 128 27.35 -15.43 1.97
C TYR A 128 26.53 -16.25 0.96
N LYS A 129 26.52 -15.85 -0.21
CA LYS A 129 25.78 -16.58 -1.25
C LYS A 129 26.28 -18.03 -1.39
N THR A 130 27.60 -18.22 -1.39
CA THR A 130 28.17 -19.59 -1.46
C THR A 130 27.74 -20.43 -0.25
N LEU A 131 27.74 -19.78 0.84
CA LEU A 131 27.33 -20.51 2.04
C LEU A 131 25.85 -20.92 1.95
N MET A 132 25.04 -20.07 1.36
CA MET A 132 23.61 -20.41 1.19
C MET A 132 23.45 -21.60 0.23
N GLN A 133 24.31 -21.68 -0.68
CA GLN A 133 24.27 -22.80 -1.65
C GLN A 133 24.63 -24.12 -0.97
N HIS A 134 25.60 -24.03 -0.06
CA HIS A 134 26.05 -25.25 0.64
C HIS A 134 24.99 -25.71 1.65
N HIS A 135 24.25 -24.78 2.25
CA HIS A 135 23.20 -25.09 3.24
C HIS A 135 21.98 -25.70 2.55
N ARG A 136 21.60 -25.37 1.38
CA ARG A 136 20.51 -26.02 0.61
C ARG A 136 20.77 -27.52 0.45
N ASN A 137 21.98 -27.88 0.54
CA ASN A 137 22.27 -29.32 0.34
C ASN A 137 22.14 -30.10 1.65
N SER A 138 21.77 -29.42 2.86
CA SER A 138 21.83 -30.08 4.18
C SER A 138 20.43 -30.05 4.83
N ASN A 139 19.16 -29.78 4.18
CA ASN A 139 17.89 -29.88 4.96
C ASN A 139 16.70 -29.70 4.02
N LEU A 140 16.53 -30.54 3.14
CA LEU A 140 15.20 -30.65 2.48
C LEU A 140 14.14 -31.14 3.47
N LEU A 141 13.80 -30.43 4.30
CA LEU A 141 12.76 -29.54 3.70
C LEU A 141 12.12 -28.70 4.80
N TRP A 142 12.70 -27.66 5.63
CA TRP A 142 11.91 -27.87 6.87
C TRP A 142 11.64 -29.35 7.11
N GLN A 143 12.64 -30.12 7.59
CA GLN A 143 12.31 -31.06 8.68
C GLN A 143 13.60 -31.68 9.22
N GLY A 144 14.00 -31.31 10.48
CA GLY A 144 14.24 -32.03 11.76
C GLY A 144 15.60 -32.73 11.77
N ASP A 145 16.63 -31.93 12.21
CA ASP A 145 17.63 -32.29 13.25
C ASP A 145 18.91 -31.48 13.02
N LEU A 146 18.86 -30.18 13.51
CA LEU A 146 20.00 -29.23 13.49
C LEU A 146 20.91 -29.45 14.70
N GLN A 147 21.42 -30.66 14.93
CA GLN A 147 22.35 -30.67 16.10
C GLN A 147 23.77 -31.02 15.64
N ARG A 148 24.24 -30.51 14.35
CA ARG A 148 25.70 -30.76 14.26
C ARG A 148 26.34 -29.68 13.38
N TYR A 149 25.94 -28.36 13.49
CA TYR A 149 26.73 -27.41 12.66
C TYR A 149 27.43 -26.39 13.56
N LEU A 150 28.78 -26.15 13.42
CA LEU A 150 29.68 -25.12 13.99
C LEU A 150 28.93 -23.81 14.26
N PRO A 151 28.84 -23.22 15.43
CA PRO A 151 28.15 -22.03 15.96
C PRO A 151 28.18 -20.87 14.96
N PHE A 152 29.14 -20.83 13.89
CA PHE A 152 29.30 -19.71 12.95
C PHE A 152 28.41 -19.91 11.72
N GLU A 153 28.16 -21.11 11.20
CA GLU A 153 27.26 -21.44 10.08
C GLU A 153 25.80 -21.42 10.53
N PHE A 154 25.52 -21.61 11.82
CA PHE A 154 24.16 -21.54 12.42
C PHE A 154 23.77 -20.08 12.68
N ALA A 155 24.76 -19.13 12.93
CA ALA A 155 24.51 -17.69 13.23
C ALA A 155 24.15 -16.92 11.95
N ILE A 156 24.51 -17.42 10.76
CA ILE A 156 24.28 -16.75 9.46
C ILE A 156 22.87 -17.07 8.96
N PHE A 157 22.14 -18.11 9.63
CA PHE A 157 20.91 -18.59 8.94
C PHE A 157 19.73 -18.56 9.90
N SER A 158 19.96 -18.14 11.18
CA SER A 158 18.80 -18.13 12.10
C SER A 158 18.19 -16.73 12.14
N ASP A 159 16.80 -16.67 11.77
CA ASP A 159 15.92 -15.48 11.80
C ASP A 159 16.06 -14.72 13.13
N ASP A 160 16.83 -15.32 14.10
CA ASP A 160 16.82 -14.76 15.48
C ASP A 160 18.25 -14.41 15.91
N ASP A 161 19.23 -14.46 14.90
CA ASP A 161 20.56 -14.26 15.54
C ASP A 161 21.03 -12.82 15.27
N GLU A 162 20.57 -11.92 16.04
CA GLU A 162 20.91 -10.48 16.20
C GLU A 162 22.41 -10.25 16.09
N ASP A 163 23.20 -11.39 15.88
CA ASP A 163 24.66 -11.13 16.02
C ASP A 163 25.32 -11.02 14.64
N PHE A 164 24.58 -11.52 13.54
CA PHE A 164 25.18 -11.39 12.19
C PHE A 164 24.60 -10.17 11.47
N TRP A 165 23.40 -9.87 11.82
CA TRP A 165 22.76 -8.71 11.15
C TRP A 165 22.72 -7.51 12.10
N THR A 166 22.67 -6.40 11.50
CA THR A 166 22.62 -5.21 12.38
C THR A 166 21.36 -5.24 13.23
N ASP A 167 21.46 -4.58 14.31
CA ASP A 167 20.31 -4.54 15.25
C ASP A 167 19.08 -3.94 14.59
N ASP A 168 19.36 -3.38 13.43
CA ASP A 168 18.20 -2.74 12.76
C ASP A 168 17.50 -3.72 11.81
N ILE A 169 17.96 -4.91 11.85
CA ILE A 169 17.42 -5.89 10.89
C ILE A 169 15.91 -6.03 11.11
N HIS A 170 15.53 -5.75 12.30
CA HIS A 170 14.08 -5.92 12.57
C HIS A 170 13.27 -4.84 11.83
N GLU A 171 14.02 -3.78 11.48
CA GLU A 171 13.34 -2.71 10.72
C GLU A 171 13.34 -3.00 9.21
N PHE A 172 14.15 -4.08 8.91
CA PHE A 172 14.28 -4.36 7.46
C PHE A 172 14.04 -5.86 7.22
N VAL A 173 13.30 -6.43 8.00
CA VAL A 173 13.12 -7.90 7.98
C VAL A 173 12.51 -8.30 6.64
N ASP A 174 11.86 -7.40 6.01
CA ASP A 174 11.20 -7.76 4.72
C ASP A 174 12.22 -7.75 3.58
N ALA A 175 13.00 -6.71 3.60
CA ALA A 175 14.06 -6.68 2.57
C ALA A 175 15.02 -7.89 2.72
N TRP A 176 15.32 -8.19 3.92
CA TRP A 176 16.17 -9.39 4.15
C TRP A 176 15.46 -10.64 3.65
N ARG A 177 14.26 -10.88 3.89
CA ARG A 177 13.52 -12.09 3.47
C ARG A 177 13.43 -12.16 1.94
N LEU A 178 13.34 -10.95 1.32
CA LEU A 178 13.30 -10.94 -0.16
C LEU A 178 14.66 -11.34 -0.75
N MET A 179 15.62 -10.74 -0.11
CA MET A 179 16.95 -11.17 -0.58
C MET A 179 17.14 -12.68 -0.41
N LYS A 180 16.72 -13.19 0.72
CA LYS A 180 16.90 -14.63 0.96
C LYS A 180 16.06 -15.45 -0.04
N LEU A 181 14.84 -15.11 -0.15
CA LEU A 181 13.98 -15.82 -1.11
C LEU A 181 14.61 -15.80 -2.51
N ARG A 182 14.96 -14.59 -2.93
CA ARG A 182 15.61 -14.52 -4.25
C ARG A 182 16.82 -15.46 -4.33
N LEU A 183 17.65 -15.48 -3.34
CA LEU A 183 18.86 -16.35 -3.41
C LEU A 183 18.46 -17.82 -3.44
N GLU A 184 17.37 -18.13 -2.75
CA GLU A 184 16.91 -19.53 -2.74
C GLU A 184 16.34 -19.91 -4.13
N ILE A 185 15.62 -18.96 -4.67
CA ILE A 185 15.05 -19.24 -6.00
C ILE A 185 16.18 -19.39 -7.04
N ASP A 186 17.25 -18.66 -6.87
CA ASP A 186 18.36 -18.75 -7.84
C ASP A 186 19.10 -20.07 -7.71
N LEU A 187 18.96 -20.56 -6.52
CA LEU A 187 19.73 -21.82 -6.33
C LEU A 187 18.87 -23.02 -6.70
N ALA A 188 17.59 -22.77 -6.89
CA ALA A 188 16.70 -23.92 -7.18
C ALA A 188 16.68 -24.20 -8.67
N PRO A 189 16.53 -25.60 -9.05
CA PRO A 189 16.44 -25.92 -10.49
C PRO A 189 15.19 -25.29 -11.13
N ASN A 190 15.36 -24.98 -12.39
CA ASN A 190 14.25 -24.29 -13.08
C ASN A 190 12.99 -25.16 -13.11
N ASN A 191 13.19 -26.45 -13.05
CA ASN A 191 11.98 -27.30 -13.18
C ASN A 191 11.35 -27.59 -11.81
N ALA A 192 11.89 -27.00 -10.78
CA ALA A 192 11.34 -27.23 -9.43
C ALA A 192 10.08 -26.37 -9.23
N GLN A 193 9.25 -26.84 -8.13
CA GLN A 193 8.01 -26.07 -7.85
C GLN A 193 8.16 -25.32 -6.52
N VAL A 194 7.53 -24.15 -6.55
CA VAL A 194 7.50 -23.38 -5.30
C VAL A 194 6.08 -23.47 -4.72
N LYS A 195 6.05 -23.92 -3.38
CA LYS A 195 4.71 -23.97 -2.74
C LYS A 195 4.67 -22.99 -1.56
N LEU A 196 3.66 -22.22 -1.59
CA LEU A 196 3.53 -21.27 -0.48
C LEU A 196 2.20 -21.54 0.26
N PRO A 197 2.31 -22.00 1.38
CA PRO A 197 1.08 -22.39 2.11
C PRO A 197 0.27 -21.15 2.53
N LEU A 198 -1.16 -21.13 2.36
CA LEU A 198 -2.08 -20.10 2.90
C LEU A 198 -2.65 -20.55 4.24
N PHE A 199 -2.30 -19.84 5.34
CA PHE A 199 -2.72 -20.29 6.69
C PHE A 199 -4.18 -20.76 6.66
N THR A 200 -4.44 -21.97 7.29
CA THR A 200 -5.79 -22.57 7.49
C THR A 200 -6.27 -22.29 8.92
N ASP A 201 -7.39 -21.40 9.02
CA ASP A 201 -8.09 -21.33 10.32
C ASP A 201 -8.60 -22.71 10.76
N SER A 202 -8.26 -23.17 11.96
CA SER A 202 -8.57 -24.40 12.72
C SER A 202 -10.03 -24.83 12.53
N LYS A 203 -10.89 -23.99 11.62
CA LYS A 203 -12.28 -24.48 11.50
C LYS A 203 -12.65 -24.63 10.02
N GLY A 204 -11.60 -24.60 9.05
CA GLY A 204 -11.90 -25.04 7.67
C GLY A 204 -12.86 -24.09 6.95
N VAL A 205 -13.28 -22.80 7.56
CA VAL A 205 -14.20 -21.98 6.74
C VAL A 205 -13.41 -20.77 6.20
N PHE A 206 -13.07 -20.89 4.88
CA PHE A 206 -12.47 -19.76 4.13
C PHE A 206 -13.38 -18.52 4.20
N ASN A 207 -12.97 -17.57 5.08
CA ASN A 207 -13.73 -16.29 5.11
C ASN A 207 -13.24 -15.35 4.01
N TYR A 208 -13.96 -15.29 2.95
CA TYR A 208 -13.65 -14.51 1.73
C TYR A 208 -13.47 -13.02 2.09
N GLN A 209 -14.19 -12.52 2.99
CA GLN A 209 -14.08 -11.11 3.41
C GLN A 209 -12.80 -10.86 4.22
N ASP A 210 -12.46 -11.79 4.98
CA ASP A 210 -11.17 -11.73 5.70
C ASP A 210 -9.98 -11.87 4.73
N PHE A 211 -10.18 -12.65 3.73
CA PHE A 211 -9.17 -12.82 2.67
C PHE A 211 -9.05 -11.54 1.84
N ILE A 212 -10.17 -10.94 1.51
CA ILE A 212 -10.17 -9.70 0.71
C ILE A 212 -9.60 -8.55 1.57
N ASP A 213 -9.94 -8.45 2.83
CA ASP A 213 -9.40 -7.45 3.77
C ASP A 213 -7.90 -7.63 4.00
N LYS A 214 -7.46 -8.77 3.93
CA LYS A 214 -6.02 -9.06 4.13
C LYS A 214 -5.25 -8.86 2.83
N ILE A 215 -5.97 -9.06 1.62
CA ILE A 215 -5.39 -8.73 0.30
C ILE A 215 -5.35 -7.20 0.14
N GLY A 216 -6.42 -6.57 0.56
CA GLY A 216 -6.49 -5.09 0.60
C GLY A 216 -5.39 -4.48 1.49
N ARG A 217 -5.04 -5.06 2.67
CA ARG A 217 -3.94 -4.60 3.54
C ARG A 217 -2.57 -4.92 2.93
N LYS A 218 -2.49 -5.89 2.03
CA LYS A 218 -1.48 -6.36 1.06
C LYS A 218 -1.12 -5.26 0.04
N PHE A 219 -2.09 -4.55 -0.62
CA PHE A 219 -1.86 -3.46 -1.60
C PHE A 219 -1.37 -2.19 -0.90
N GLU A 220 -1.81 -2.11 0.33
CA GLU A 220 -1.42 -0.93 1.14
C GLU A 220 0.02 -1.03 1.63
N LEU A 221 0.50 -2.20 1.87
CA LEU A 221 1.87 -2.48 2.36
C LEU A 221 2.85 -2.58 1.18
N ASP A 222 2.43 -3.05 -0.06
CA ASP A 222 3.13 -2.98 -1.37
C ASP A 222 3.44 -1.52 -1.74
N TYR A 223 2.76 -0.70 -1.23
CA TYR A 223 2.81 0.75 -1.55
C TYR A 223 3.69 1.49 -0.55
N LEU A 224 3.82 0.99 0.69
CA LEU A 224 4.73 1.64 1.67
C LEU A 224 6.16 1.17 1.47
N MET A 225 6.30 0.02 0.70
CA MET A 225 7.64 -0.59 0.50
C MET A 225 8.15 -0.30 -0.91
N TYR A 226 7.28 0.30 -1.95
CA TYR A 226 7.79 0.48 -3.33
C TYR A 226 7.22 1.77 -3.91
N GLY A 227 6.78 2.77 -3.12
CA GLY A 227 6.36 4.12 -3.58
C GLY A 227 7.24 4.62 -4.73
N PHE A 228 8.40 4.00 -5.06
CA PHE A 228 9.26 4.44 -6.19
C PHE A 228 8.91 3.67 -7.47
N VAL A 229 8.13 2.57 -7.43
CA VAL A 229 7.72 1.79 -8.61
C VAL A 229 6.42 2.39 -9.18
N LEU A 230 5.65 3.25 -8.40
CA LEU A 230 4.40 3.85 -8.91
C LEU A 230 4.70 5.04 -9.83
N ARG A 231 5.90 5.64 -9.60
CA ARG A 231 6.19 6.85 -10.42
C ARG A 231 6.56 6.44 -11.85
N ASP A 232 6.89 5.10 -11.97
CA ASP A 232 7.20 4.64 -13.34
C ASP A 232 6.14 3.68 -13.84
N ASP A 233 5.01 3.63 -13.08
CA ASP A 233 3.89 2.76 -13.53
C ASP A 233 3.16 3.42 -14.71
N PRO A 234 3.25 2.72 -15.92
CA PRO A 234 2.63 3.31 -17.12
C PRO A 234 1.10 3.41 -16.98
N MET A 235 0.52 2.77 -15.92
CA MET A 235 -0.96 2.80 -15.79
C MET A 235 -1.38 3.69 -14.61
N LEU A 236 -0.48 4.38 -14.08
CA LEU A 236 -0.75 5.17 -12.85
C LEU A 236 -1.86 6.18 -13.12
N ALA A 237 -1.75 6.78 -14.23
CA ALA A 237 -2.78 7.80 -14.54
C ALA A 237 -4.17 7.16 -14.62
N ASN A 238 -4.25 5.97 -15.26
CA ASN A 238 -5.57 5.31 -15.38
C ASN A 238 -6.11 4.86 -14.01
N ARG A 239 -5.27 4.44 -13.20
CA ARG A 239 -5.72 4.01 -11.87
C ARG A 239 -6.24 5.19 -11.04
N LEU A 240 -5.54 6.28 -11.18
CA LEU A 240 -6.02 7.46 -10.41
C LEU A 240 -7.37 7.93 -10.96
N VAL A 241 -7.40 7.85 -12.24
CA VAL A 241 -8.67 8.31 -12.83
C VAL A 241 -9.80 7.38 -12.36
N GLU A 242 -9.56 6.11 -12.45
CA GLU A 242 -10.59 5.16 -12.03
C GLU A 242 -10.98 5.35 -10.56
N LYS A 243 -10.04 5.58 -9.82
CA LYS A 243 -10.35 5.70 -8.38
C LYS A 243 -11.09 7.01 -8.08
N VAL A 244 -10.57 8.10 -8.57
CA VAL A 244 -11.14 9.41 -8.20
C VAL A 244 -12.54 9.53 -8.82
N SER A 245 -12.79 8.97 -9.95
CA SER A 245 -14.08 9.16 -10.64
C SER A 245 -15.18 8.36 -9.94
N LYS A 246 -14.85 7.41 -9.07
CA LYS A 246 -15.89 6.57 -8.44
C LYS A 246 -16.20 7.06 -7.02
N LEU A 247 -15.57 8.14 -6.66
CA LEU A 247 -15.74 8.58 -5.26
C LEU A 247 -17.07 9.32 -5.11
N SER A 248 -17.66 9.08 -3.91
CA SER A 248 -18.80 9.97 -3.60
C SER A 248 -18.35 11.42 -3.41
N GLU A 249 -19.33 12.34 -3.54
CA GLU A 249 -18.96 13.77 -3.42
C GLU A 249 -18.30 14.06 -2.06
N ASP A 250 -18.83 13.46 -0.98
CA ASP A 250 -18.24 13.71 0.36
C ASP A 250 -16.82 13.17 0.45
N THR A 251 -16.67 12.03 -0.06
CA THR A 251 -15.31 11.45 0.00
C THR A 251 -14.33 12.23 -0.90
N PHE A 252 -14.81 12.64 -2.05
CA PHE A 252 -13.98 13.46 -2.95
C PHE A 252 -13.52 14.75 -2.26
N ILE A 253 -14.35 15.32 -1.51
CA ILE A 253 -14.02 16.59 -0.85
C ILE A 253 -13.07 16.31 0.33
N LYS A 254 -13.37 15.36 1.17
CA LYS A 254 -12.65 15.22 2.46
C LYS A 254 -11.32 14.49 2.25
N LYS A 255 -11.40 13.62 1.27
CA LYS A 255 -10.19 12.74 1.25
C LYS A 255 -9.30 13.09 0.06
N VAL A 256 -9.86 13.98 -0.84
CA VAL A 256 -8.97 14.32 -1.97
C VAL A 256 -8.74 15.83 -1.98
N LEU A 257 -9.72 16.68 -2.08
CA LEU A 257 -9.56 18.13 -2.30
C LEU A 257 -8.96 18.80 -1.07
N VAL A 258 -9.45 18.36 0.12
CA VAL A 258 -8.95 19.09 1.32
C VAL A 258 -7.45 18.78 1.50
N PRO A 259 -7.09 17.55 1.47
CA PRO A 259 -5.64 17.30 1.61
C PRO A 259 -4.84 17.94 0.47
N LEU A 260 -5.39 17.89 -0.71
CA LEU A 260 -4.67 18.49 -1.85
C LEU A 260 -4.47 19.99 -1.65
N LEU A 261 -5.54 20.64 -1.30
CA LEU A 261 -5.44 22.11 -1.12
C LEU A 261 -4.49 22.45 0.04
N LYS A 262 -4.47 21.69 1.06
CA LYS A 262 -3.51 21.94 2.16
C LYS A 262 -2.08 21.75 1.68
N LYS A 263 -1.94 20.73 0.88
CA LYS A 263 -0.55 20.48 0.42
C LYS A 263 -0.10 21.57 -0.55
N MET A 264 -1.05 22.20 -1.14
CA MET A 264 -0.69 23.30 -2.07
C MET A 264 -0.36 24.57 -1.29
N GLY A 265 -0.64 24.51 0.02
CA GLY A 265 -0.14 25.63 0.84
C GLY A 265 -1.29 26.56 1.24
N PHE A 266 -2.52 26.18 0.92
CA PHE A 266 -3.63 27.04 1.37
C PHE A 266 -3.87 26.90 2.87
N MET A 267 -4.35 28.03 3.42
CA MET A 267 -4.52 28.04 4.89
C MET A 267 -6.01 27.99 5.22
N ASP A 268 -6.37 27.30 6.39
CA ASP A 268 -7.73 27.26 6.98
C ASP A 268 -8.68 26.44 6.09
N VAL A 269 -8.06 25.47 5.38
CA VAL A 269 -8.91 24.63 4.51
C VAL A 269 -9.74 23.69 5.39
N GLN A 270 -11.12 23.87 5.31
CA GLN A 270 -11.99 23.00 6.13
C GLN A 270 -13.27 22.67 5.34
N ALA A 271 -13.57 21.26 5.43
CA ALA A 271 -14.81 20.85 4.73
C ALA A 271 -16.03 21.19 5.59
N VAL A 272 -17.16 21.46 4.96
CA VAL A 272 -18.38 21.80 5.72
C VAL A 272 -19.06 20.50 6.15
N ASN A 273 -19.02 20.13 7.49
CA ASN A 273 -19.44 18.84 8.08
C ASN A 273 -20.91 18.89 8.49
N THR A 274 -21.86 19.85 7.91
CA THR A 274 -23.24 19.81 8.44
C THR A 274 -24.17 20.51 7.44
N HIS A 275 -24.95 19.67 6.61
CA HIS A 275 -26.20 20.08 5.93
C HIS A 275 -27.07 20.98 6.83
N GLY A 276 -26.57 22.02 7.54
CA GLY A 276 -27.47 22.93 8.28
C GLY A 276 -27.71 24.22 7.48
N GLN A 277 -28.86 24.94 7.80
CA GLN A 277 -29.45 26.21 7.34
C GLN A 277 -28.46 27.37 7.45
N GLY A 278 -27.61 27.49 6.35
CA GLY A 278 -26.69 28.65 6.21
C GLY A 278 -25.54 28.32 5.25
N GLU A 279 -25.74 27.16 4.43
CA GLU A 279 -24.67 26.65 3.54
C GLU A 279 -24.98 27.05 2.09
N PHE A 280 -24.77 28.16 1.77
CA PHE A 280 -25.02 28.81 0.46
C PHE A 280 -24.22 28.11 -0.64
N GLY A 281 -24.17 26.67 -0.59
CA GLY A 281 -23.69 26.00 -1.82
C GLY A 281 -22.17 25.78 -1.79
N LYS A 282 -21.42 26.11 -0.54
CA LYS A 282 -19.95 25.88 -0.51
C LYS A 282 -19.66 24.58 0.25
N ASP A 283 -18.84 23.81 -0.45
CA ASP A 283 -18.51 22.50 0.18
C ASP A 283 -17.25 22.62 1.06
N ILE A 284 -16.45 23.64 0.78
CA ILE A 284 -15.28 23.96 1.63
C ILE A 284 -15.35 25.45 2.02
N LEU A 285 -15.21 25.66 3.37
CA LEU A 285 -15.31 27.06 3.84
C LEU A 285 -14.21 27.93 3.21
N PRO A 286 -14.55 29.23 3.05
CA PRO A 286 -13.51 30.09 2.48
C PRO A 286 -12.15 29.91 3.19
N PHE A 287 -11.13 29.77 2.35
CA PHE A 287 -9.75 29.64 2.84
C PHE A 287 -8.85 30.63 2.12
N LYS A 288 -7.58 30.65 2.55
CA LYS A 288 -6.80 31.79 2.02
C LYS A 288 -5.39 31.33 1.67
N GLN A 289 -4.81 32.18 0.82
CA GLN A 289 -3.39 31.98 0.47
C GLN A 289 -2.66 33.34 0.49
N ILE A 290 -1.42 33.24 0.93
CA ILE A 290 -0.61 34.46 0.86
C ILE A 290 0.11 34.50 -0.49
N THR A 291 -0.13 35.60 -1.22
CA THR A 291 0.49 35.69 -2.57
C THR A 291 1.96 36.08 -2.47
N GLU A 292 2.55 36.12 -3.59
CA GLU A 292 4.01 36.42 -3.64
C GLU A 292 4.30 37.85 -3.20
N PHE A 293 3.22 38.63 -3.21
CA PHE A 293 3.43 40.04 -2.80
C PHE A 293 2.94 40.26 -1.37
N ASP A 294 2.76 39.19 -0.66
CA ASP A 294 2.39 39.22 0.77
C ASP A 294 0.99 39.80 0.95
N THR A 295 0.15 39.63 -0.07
CA THR A 295 -1.29 39.96 0.12
C THR A 295 -2.09 38.66 0.29
N ILE A 296 -3.37 38.93 0.91
CA ILE A 296 -4.18 37.72 1.18
C ILE A 296 -5.25 37.60 0.08
N ARG A 297 -5.25 36.37 -0.38
CA ARG A 297 -6.33 36.06 -1.34
C ARG A 297 -7.26 34.99 -0.76
N TYR A 298 -8.63 35.32 -0.91
CA TYR A 298 -9.61 34.40 -0.30
C TYR A 298 -10.31 33.58 -1.40
N LEU A 299 -10.43 32.28 -1.05
CA LEU A 299 -11.01 31.38 -2.08
C LEU A 299 -12.11 30.53 -1.44
N ALA A 300 -12.97 30.06 -2.36
CA ALA A 300 -13.98 29.06 -1.94
C ALA A 300 -14.14 28.00 -3.03
N VAL A 301 -14.67 26.78 -2.50
CA VAL A 301 -14.73 25.66 -3.49
C VAL A 301 -16.14 25.05 -3.43
N GLN A 302 -16.57 24.80 -4.65
CA GLN A 302 -17.74 23.90 -4.78
C GLN A 302 -17.37 22.65 -5.57
N ALA A 303 -17.75 21.48 -4.92
CA ALA A 303 -17.29 20.23 -5.57
C ALA A 303 -18.52 19.41 -6.00
N LYS A 304 -18.38 18.73 -7.16
CA LYS A 304 -19.42 17.78 -7.62
C LYS A 304 -18.76 16.48 -8.08
N ALA A 305 -19.46 15.28 -7.66
CA ALA A 305 -18.88 13.98 -8.09
C ALA A 305 -19.61 13.48 -9.34
N VAL A 306 -20.12 14.36 -10.14
CA VAL A 306 -20.79 13.98 -11.40
C VAL A 306 -20.17 14.82 -12.53
N LYS A 307 -20.57 14.35 -13.79
CA LYS A 307 -20.15 15.16 -14.95
C LYS A 307 -20.96 16.46 -15.03
N ILE A 308 -20.20 17.56 -15.29
CA ILE A 308 -20.90 18.86 -15.38
C ILE A 308 -21.09 19.24 -16.85
N HIS A 309 -22.39 19.55 -17.20
CA HIS A 309 -22.70 19.84 -18.61
C HIS A 309 -23.60 21.07 -18.71
N GLY A 310 -23.75 21.63 -19.90
CA GLY A 310 -24.53 22.87 -20.15
C GLY A 310 -25.98 22.55 -20.51
N LYS A 311 -26.40 21.32 -20.47
CA LYS A 311 -27.78 20.99 -20.88
C LYS A 311 -28.80 21.40 -19.80
N ALA A 312 -29.75 22.20 -20.17
CA ALA A 312 -30.74 22.81 -19.26
C ALA A 312 -31.75 21.77 -18.76
N SER A 313 -31.79 20.53 -19.40
CA SER A 313 -32.87 19.58 -19.06
C SER A 313 -32.37 18.52 -18.07
N SER A 314 -31.11 18.57 -17.74
CA SER A 314 -30.61 17.53 -16.80
C SER A 314 -30.57 18.09 -15.37
N HIS A 315 -31.16 17.36 -14.38
CA HIS A 315 -31.29 17.81 -12.98
C HIS A 315 -29.98 17.62 -12.22
N THR A 316 -29.00 16.84 -12.83
CA THR A 316 -27.72 16.63 -12.11
C THR A 316 -26.57 17.17 -12.97
N GLY A 317 -25.68 17.97 -12.28
CA GLY A 317 -24.44 18.41 -12.98
C GLY A 317 -24.71 19.55 -13.96
N ASN A 318 -25.72 20.36 -13.61
CA ASN A 318 -26.10 21.47 -14.51
C ASN A 318 -25.23 22.72 -14.23
N ALA A 319 -24.72 23.31 -15.27
CA ALA A 319 -23.80 24.47 -15.17
C ALA A 319 -24.53 25.71 -14.65
N ALA A 320 -25.83 25.82 -14.93
CA ALA A 320 -26.60 26.98 -14.44
C ALA A 320 -26.66 27.01 -12.90
N GLU A 321 -26.84 25.82 -12.39
CA GLU A 321 -26.84 25.75 -10.91
C GLU A 321 -25.49 26.18 -10.33
N LEU A 322 -24.41 25.73 -10.90
CA LEU A 322 -23.08 26.11 -10.37
C LEU A 322 -22.81 27.60 -10.58
N LEU A 323 -23.38 28.13 -11.70
CA LEU A 323 -23.22 29.59 -11.90
C LEU A 323 -23.92 30.36 -10.78
N ASN A 324 -25.09 29.94 -10.47
CA ASN A 324 -25.80 30.63 -9.36
C ASN A 324 -25.04 30.49 -8.04
N GLN A 325 -24.47 29.35 -7.82
CA GLN A 325 -23.69 29.17 -6.57
C GLN A 325 -22.44 30.04 -6.58
N ALA A 326 -21.88 30.14 -7.74
CA ALA A 326 -20.68 31.01 -7.81
C ALA A 326 -21.05 32.48 -7.57
N VAL A 327 -22.14 32.95 -8.20
CA VAL A 327 -22.52 34.36 -8.02
C VAL A 327 -22.87 34.62 -6.55
N ASN A 328 -23.56 33.67 -5.98
CA ASN A 328 -23.89 33.82 -4.55
C ASN A 328 -22.64 33.82 -3.66
N ALA A 329 -21.73 32.99 -4.02
CA ALA A 329 -20.51 32.92 -3.17
C ALA A 329 -19.73 34.24 -3.22
N PHE A 330 -19.73 34.89 -4.38
CA PHE A 330 -19.01 36.18 -4.48
C PHE A 330 -19.76 37.28 -3.73
N ASP A 331 -21.08 37.12 -3.62
CA ASP A 331 -21.88 38.21 -3.00
C ASP A 331 -21.99 38.00 -1.48
N ASP A 332 -21.59 36.78 -1.05
CA ASP A 332 -21.77 36.50 0.38
C ASP A 332 -20.48 36.81 1.15
N SER A 333 -20.69 37.69 2.22
CA SER A 333 -19.50 38.03 3.05
C SER A 333 -19.32 36.99 4.17
N PHE A 334 -18.09 36.86 4.66
CA PHE A 334 -17.81 35.99 5.82
C PHE A 334 -16.84 36.69 6.77
N ILE A 335 -16.81 36.09 8.00
CA ILE A 335 -15.91 36.72 9.00
C ILE A 335 -14.58 35.94 9.02
N ASP A 336 -13.50 36.74 8.75
CA ASP A 336 -12.17 36.12 8.83
C ASP A 336 -11.73 35.90 10.29
N THR A 337 -11.27 34.67 10.56
CA THR A 337 -10.99 34.33 11.98
C THR A 337 -9.68 34.98 12.44
N ALA A 338 -8.94 35.43 11.53
CA ALA A 338 -7.64 36.02 11.94
C ALA A 338 -7.83 37.45 12.47
N ASP A 339 -8.75 38.20 11.81
CA ASP A 339 -8.84 39.61 12.30
C ASP A 339 -10.30 39.96 12.64
N ASN A 340 -11.24 38.96 12.45
CA ASN A 340 -12.68 39.11 12.79
C ASN A 340 -13.34 40.24 11.98
N LYS A 341 -12.85 40.40 10.76
CA LYS A 341 -13.49 41.41 9.88
C LYS A 341 -14.25 40.70 8.76
N ARG A 342 -15.28 41.51 8.29
CA ARG A 342 -16.09 40.94 7.19
C ARG A 342 -15.32 41.02 5.86
N LYS A 343 -15.34 39.79 5.14
CA LYS A 343 -14.55 39.75 3.89
C LYS A 343 -15.37 39.03 2.81
N TYR A 344 -14.82 39.19 1.52
CA TYR A 344 -15.46 38.49 0.37
C TYR A 344 -14.41 37.61 -0.32
N ILE A 345 -14.91 36.62 -0.93
CA ILE A 345 -13.89 35.77 -1.59
C ILE A 345 -13.39 36.48 -2.87
N ASP A 346 -12.20 36.09 -3.27
CA ASP A 346 -11.56 36.67 -4.48
C ASP A 346 -11.68 35.68 -5.65
N GLU A 347 -11.77 34.43 -5.31
CA GLU A 347 -11.77 33.39 -6.36
C GLU A 347 -12.68 32.24 -5.94
N PHE A 348 -13.41 31.78 -7.00
CA PHE A 348 -14.30 30.63 -6.74
C PHE A 348 -13.83 29.44 -7.57
N ILE A 349 -13.72 28.26 -6.86
CA ILE A 349 -13.20 27.07 -7.55
C ILE A 349 -14.36 26.07 -7.72
N ILE A 350 -14.44 25.69 -8.97
CA ILE A 350 -15.37 24.56 -9.21
C ILE A 350 -14.56 23.29 -9.49
N ALA A 351 -14.85 22.30 -8.59
CA ALA A 351 -14.06 21.06 -8.72
C ALA A 351 -15.02 19.89 -8.97
N ALA A 352 -14.57 19.03 -9.95
CA ALA A 352 -15.41 17.86 -10.23
C ALA A 352 -14.55 16.60 -10.33
N SER A 353 -15.18 15.49 -9.76
CA SER A 353 -14.42 14.21 -9.83
C SER A 353 -14.58 13.57 -11.21
N ARG A 354 -15.45 14.26 -12.05
CA ARG A 354 -15.58 13.82 -13.45
C ARG A 354 -15.37 15.01 -14.39
N ASP A 355 -15.73 14.79 -15.70
CA ASP A 355 -15.38 15.83 -16.70
C ASP A 355 -16.33 17.03 -16.59
N ILE A 356 -15.69 18.21 -16.85
CA ILE A 356 -16.48 19.44 -17.06
C ILE A 356 -16.41 19.80 -18.55
N THR A 357 -17.59 19.84 -19.18
CA THR A 357 -17.56 20.01 -20.64
C THR A 357 -17.16 21.45 -21.00
N ALA A 358 -16.68 21.64 -22.15
CA ALA A 358 -16.25 22.98 -22.62
C ALA A 358 -17.45 23.94 -22.67
N GLU A 359 -18.53 23.36 -23.07
CA GLU A 359 -19.75 24.21 -23.14
C GLU A 359 -20.14 24.73 -21.75
N ALA A 360 -20.11 23.84 -20.80
CA ALA A 360 -20.42 24.28 -19.43
C ALA A 360 -19.45 25.36 -18.94
N ARG A 361 -18.17 25.17 -19.25
CA ARG A 361 -17.18 26.19 -18.83
C ARG A 361 -17.49 27.54 -19.45
N LYS A 362 -17.78 27.51 -20.72
CA LYS A 362 -18.02 28.79 -21.43
C LYS A 362 -19.30 29.47 -20.89
N SER A 363 -20.26 28.64 -20.63
CA SER A 363 -21.52 29.21 -20.13
C SER A 363 -21.33 29.90 -18.77
N ILE A 364 -20.48 29.33 -17.96
CA ILE A 364 -20.27 29.94 -16.63
C ILE A 364 -19.38 31.18 -16.77
N GLU A 365 -18.44 31.13 -17.58
CA GLU A 365 -17.48 32.25 -17.68
C GLU A 365 -18.13 33.45 -18.35
N ASN A 366 -19.00 33.23 -19.31
CA ASN A 366 -19.57 34.36 -20.07
C ASN A 366 -20.57 35.14 -19.20
N LYS A 367 -20.99 34.53 -18.14
CA LYS A 367 -22.07 35.19 -17.37
C LYS A 367 -21.51 35.81 -16.09
N LEU A 368 -20.16 35.64 -15.89
CA LEU A 368 -19.60 36.21 -14.65
C LEU A 368 -19.07 37.64 -14.93
N GLU A 369 -19.18 38.47 -13.95
CA GLU A 369 -18.66 39.85 -14.07
C GLU A 369 -17.13 39.86 -14.23
N ARG A 370 -16.48 40.96 -14.81
CA ARG A 370 -15.05 41.05 -15.19
C ARG A 370 -14.14 40.91 -13.97
N ASN A 371 -14.62 41.14 -12.73
CA ASN A 371 -13.69 41.06 -11.57
C ASN A 371 -13.88 39.76 -10.80
N GLN A 372 -14.76 38.87 -11.29
CA GLN A 372 -14.95 37.58 -10.60
C GLN A 372 -14.10 36.48 -11.28
N LYS A 373 -13.28 35.93 -10.35
CA LYS A 373 -12.36 34.90 -10.91
C LYS A 373 -12.88 33.49 -10.57
N ILE A 374 -12.93 32.62 -11.67
CA ILE A 374 -13.36 31.23 -11.44
C ILE A 374 -12.27 30.29 -11.95
N THR A 375 -12.01 29.24 -11.16
CA THR A 375 -11.02 28.21 -11.57
C THR A 375 -11.73 26.85 -11.63
N PHE A 376 -11.43 26.18 -12.75
CA PHE A 376 -12.07 24.84 -12.89
C PHE A 376 -11.04 23.75 -12.63
N LEU A 377 -11.48 22.83 -11.76
CA LEU A 377 -10.63 21.64 -11.51
C LEU A 377 -11.41 20.39 -11.95
N ASP A 378 -11.21 20.03 -13.25
CA ASP A 378 -11.87 18.77 -13.68
C ASP A 378 -10.99 17.56 -13.34
N LEU A 379 -11.49 16.37 -13.69
CA LEU A 379 -10.81 15.14 -13.23
C LEU A 379 -9.34 15.13 -13.65
N ASN A 380 -9.13 15.49 -14.82
CA ASN A 380 -7.73 15.42 -15.27
C ASN A 380 -6.84 16.40 -14.51
N LYS A 381 -7.37 17.64 -14.37
CA LYS A 381 -6.58 18.63 -13.61
C LYS A 381 -6.35 18.17 -12.16
N VAL A 382 -7.36 17.61 -11.57
CA VAL A 382 -7.19 17.13 -10.18
C VAL A 382 -6.09 16.05 -10.15
N ILE A 383 -6.09 15.16 -11.09
CA ILE A 383 -5.07 14.09 -11.11
C ILE A 383 -3.68 14.71 -11.28
N GLU A 384 -3.64 15.71 -12.18
CA GLU A 384 -2.35 16.39 -12.37
C GLU A 384 -1.85 17.00 -11.06
N LEU A 385 -2.77 17.59 -10.37
CA LEU A 385 -2.35 18.26 -9.13
C LEU A 385 -2.00 17.22 -8.04
N ILE A 386 -2.69 16.12 -8.09
CA ILE A 386 -2.34 15.06 -7.13
C ILE A 386 -0.90 14.60 -7.39
N LYS A 387 -0.56 14.47 -8.60
CA LYS A 387 0.82 14.04 -8.91
C LYS A 387 1.83 15.14 -8.55
N LYS A 388 1.49 16.31 -8.94
CA LYS A 388 2.40 17.44 -8.71
C LYS A 388 2.68 17.64 -7.23
N TYR A 389 1.69 17.34 -6.43
CA TYR A 389 1.93 17.69 -5.01
C TYR A 389 2.07 16.40 -4.19
N ASN A 390 2.46 15.35 -4.86
CA ASN A 390 2.89 14.07 -4.29
C ASN A 390 1.83 13.48 -3.36
N LEU A 391 0.59 13.48 -3.95
CA LEU A 391 -0.48 12.83 -3.15
C LEU A 391 -0.92 11.51 -3.79
N VAL A 392 -0.19 11.03 -4.70
CA VAL A 392 -0.58 9.83 -5.48
C VAL A 392 -0.79 8.65 -4.51
N GLU A 393 0.03 8.55 -3.57
CA GLU A 393 -0.04 7.36 -2.68
C GLU A 393 -1.22 7.48 -1.73
N TYR A 394 -1.37 8.67 -1.28
CA TYR A 394 -2.48 8.88 -0.34
C TYR A 394 -3.83 8.58 -1.02
N VAL A 395 -4.00 9.05 -2.24
CA VAL A 395 -5.32 8.96 -2.91
C VAL A 395 -5.55 7.51 -3.37
N LEU A 396 -4.66 6.82 -3.85
CA LEU A 396 -4.86 5.44 -4.34
C LEU A 396 -5.08 4.47 -3.18
N PHE A 397 -4.78 4.93 -2.03
CA PHE A 397 -4.80 3.79 -1.09
C PHE A 397 -5.55 4.18 0.18
N ALA A 398 -5.93 5.39 0.26
CA ALA A 398 -6.76 5.75 1.42
C ALA A 398 -8.09 4.98 1.36
N VAL A 399 -8.41 4.29 2.53
CA VAL A 399 -9.74 3.65 2.57
C VAL A 399 -10.83 4.70 2.32
N MET A 400 -11.40 4.67 0.99
CA MET A 400 -12.37 5.76 0.69
C MET A 400 -13.74 5.14 0.41
N GLU A 401 -14.64 5.36 1.29
CA GLU A 401 -16.00 4.79 1.09
C GLU A 401 -16.62 5.31 -0.22
N SER A 402 -16.97 4.41 -1.20
CA SER A 402 -17.74 4.80 -2.40
C SER A 402 -19.21 5.06 -2.04
#